data_AF-A0A2W4MAE9-F1
#
_entry.id   AF-A0A2W4MAE9-F1
#
_cell.length_a   1.000
_cell.length_b   1.000
_cell.length_c   1.000
_cell.angle_alpha   90.00
_cell.angle_beta   90.00
_cell.angle_gamma   90.00
#
_symmetry.space_group_name_H-M   'P 1'
#
loop_
_entity.id
_entity.type
_entity.pdbx_description
1 polymer ?
#
loop_
_entity_poly.entity_id
_entity_poly.type
_entity_poly.pdbx_seq_one_letter_code
_entity_poly.pdbx_strand_id
1 'polypeptide(L)' 'MVDVLLTWPEGTRLMLLAPVVQGRKGTHAQLLDQLQAQGFVRFRIDGSVFNAGDLAPLDAQQAHDIEVVVDRLKI' A
#
# COMPACT_ATOMS: atom_id res chain seq x y z
N MET A 1 -20.04 -6.88 1.39
CA MET A 1 -18.69 -6.48 0.90
C MET A 1 -17.67 -7.59 1.15
N VAL A 2 -17.71 -8.28 2.31
CA VAL A 2 -16.84 -9.45 2.59
C VAL A 2 -17.35 -10.72 1.89
N ASP A 3 -18.67 -10.85 1.75
CA ASP A 3 -19.34 -12.05 1.21
C ASP A 3 -18.91 -12.37 -0.22
N VAL A 4 -18.61 -11.34 -1.01
CA VAL A 4 -18.12 -11.48 -2.40
C VAL A 4 -16.71 -12.07 -2.45
N LEU A 5 -15.87 -11.82 -1.43
CA LEU A 5 -14.53 -12.41 -1.38
C LEU A 5 -14.61 -13.92 -1.10
N LEU A 6 -15.59 -14.35 -0.30
CA LEU A 6 -15.82 -15.77 0.03
C LEU A 6 -16.38 -16.59 -1.14
N THR A 7 -16.86 -15.94 -2.21
CA THR A 7 -17.30 -16.67 -3.42
C THR A 7 -16.14 -17.04 -4.36
N TRP A 8 -14.92 -16.55 -4.07
CA TRP A 8 -13.75 -16.84 -4.89
C TRP A 8 -13.23 -18.25 -4.61
N PRO A 9 -12.48 -18.86 -5.55
CA PRO A 9 -11.92 -20.18 -5.36
C PRO A 9 -11.03 -20.25 -4.11
N GLU A 10 -11.15 -21.35 -3.36
CA GLU A 10 -10.25 -21.64 -2.25
C GLU A 10 -8.79 -21.63 -2.72
N GLY A 11 -7.97 -20.99 -1.91
CA GLY A 11 -6.58 -20.77 -2.13
C GLY A 11 -6.19 -19.53 -2.91
N THR A 12 -7.17 -18.70 -3.28
CA THR A 12 -6.89 -17.40 -3.89
C THR A 12 -6.14 -16.50 -2.91
N ARG A 13 -4.97 -16.00 -3.33
CA ARG A 13 -4.15 -15.08 -2.53
C ARG A 13 -4.58 -13.64 -2.79
N LEU A 14 -4.87 -12.92 -1.73
CA LEU A 14 -5.33 -11.55 -1.76
C LEU A 14 -4.41 -10.63 -0.96
N MET A 15 -4.27 -9.40 -1.44
CA MET A 15 -3.72 -8.28 -0.68
C MET A 15 -4.85 -7.29 -0.41
N LEU A 16 -5.07 -6.97 0.87
CA LEU A 16 -5.93 -5.89 1.28
C LEU A 16 -5.11 -4.59 1.29
N LEU A 17 -5.52 -3.65 0.45
CA LEU A 17 -4.82 -2.38 0.24
C LEU A 17 -5.67 -1.22 0.75
N ALA A 18 -5.04 -0.29 1.47
CA ALA A 18 -5.65 0.97 1.88
C ALA A 18 -5.00 2.12 1.12
N PRO A 19 -5.69 2.76 0.15
CA PRO A 19 -5.16 3.91 -0.57
C PRO A 19 -5.09 5.13 0.37
N VAL A 20 -3.87 5.60 0.64
CA VAL A 20 -3.62 6.78 1.50
C VAL A 20 -3.33 8.03 0.67
N VAL A 21 -2.73 7.86 -0.51
CA VAL A 21 -2.49 8.93 -1.48
C VAL A 21 -2.93 8.45 -2.85
N GLN A 22 -3.63 9.31 -3.59
CA GLN A 22 -4.08 9.03 -4.94
C GLN A 22 -3.80 10.23 -5.85
N GLY A 23 -2.94 10.04 -6.86
CA GLY A 23 -2.62 11.01 -7.90
C GLY A 23 -2.07 12.34 -7.39
N ARG A 24 -1.35 12.34 -6.27
CA ARG A 24 -0.83 13.60 -5.67
C ARG A 24 0.66 13.74 -5.87
N LYS A 25 1.05 14.96 -6.25
CA LYS A 25 2.46 15.36 -6.30
C LYS A 25 3.05 15.52 -4.92
N GLY A 26 4.33 15.20 -4.78
CA GLY A 26 5.09 15.40 -3.55
C GLY A 26 5.89 14.17 -3.14
N THR A 27 6.84 14.38 -2.23
CA THR A 27 7.70 13.31 -1.71
C THR A 27 6.97 12.40 -0.72
N HIS A 28 5.88 12.89 -0.11
CA HIS A 28 5.08 12.19 0.92
C HIS A 28 5.88 11.61 2.09
N ALA A 29 7.11 12.10 2.33
CA ALA A 29 8.03 11.54 3.32
C ALA A 29 7.44 11.53 4.74
N GLN A 30 6.85 12.64 5.18
CA GLN A 30 6.24 12.74 6.50
C GLN A 30 5.07 11.75 6.70
N LEU A 31 4.30 11.50 5.65
CA LEU A 31 3.19 10.54 5.70
C LEU A 31 3.73 9.11 5.78
N LEU A 32 4.75 8.78 4.99
CA LEU A 32 5.40 7.48 5.04
C LEU A 32 6.04 7.22 6.43
N ASP A 33 6.72 8.20 7.01
CA ASP A 33 7.31 8.09 8.35
C ASP A 33 6.24 7.84 9.42
N GLN A 34 5.11 8.55 9.35
CA GLN A 34 3.99 8.34 10.27
C GLN A 34 3.40 6.93 10.15
N LEU A 35 3.28 6.41 8.93
CA LEU A 35 2.77 5.05 8.69
C LEU A 35 3.76 3.99 9.16
N GLN A 36 5.07 4.22 8.97
CA GLN A 36 6.10 3.35 9.53
C GLN A 36 6.06 3.35 11.05
N ALA A 37 5.88 4.51 11.69
CA ALA A 37 5.73 4.62 13.14
C ALA A 37 4.47 3.91 13.68
N GLN A 38 3.42 3.79 12.86
CA GLN A 38 2.23 2.99 13.16
C GLN A 38 2.46 1.47 12.99
N GLY A 39 3.64 1.06 12.52
CA GLY A 39 4.02 -0.34 12.36
C GLY A 39 3.71 -0.94 10.99
N PHE A 40 3.35 -0.12 9.99
CA PHE A 40 3.15 -0.61 8.63
C PHE A 40 4.49 -0.92 7.96
N VAL A 41 4.61 -2.16 7.46
CA VAL A 41 5.87 -2.70 6.92
C VAL A 41 5.89 -2.68 5.39
N ARG A 42 4.75 -2.72 4.71
CA ARG A 42 4.68 -2.80 3.26
C ARG A 42 3.79 -1.74 2.67
N PHE A 43 4.28 -1.14 1.59
CA PHE A 43 3.59 -0.12 0.82
C PHE A 43 3.57 -0.53 -0.64
N ARG A 44 2.49 -0.22 -1.35
CA ARG A 44 2.44 -0.26 -2.80
C ARG A 44 2.50 1.18 -3.29
N ILE A 45 3.53 1.49 -4.06
CA ILE A 45 3.76 2.82 -4.63
C ILE A 45 3.77 2.67 -6.14
N ASP A 46 2.88 3.40 -6.82
CA ASP A 46 2.73 3.39 -8.27
C ASP A 46 2.62 1.96 -8.85
N GLY A 47 1.89 1.10 -8.13
CA GLY A 47 1.67 -0.31 -8.49
C GLY A 47 2.77 -1.28 -8.06
N SER A 48 3.93 -0.81 -7.60
CA SER A 48 5.05 -1.65 -7.15
C SER A 48 5.09 -1.78 -5.63
N VAL A 49 5.33 -3.00 -5.12
CA VAL A 49 5.33 -3.26 -3.67
C VAL A 49 6.75 -3.10 -3.09
N PHE A 50 6.87 -2.24 -2.09
CA PHE A 50 8.11 -1.95 -1.37
C PHE A 50 7.96 -2.28 0.12
N ASN A 51 9.09 -2.61 0.74
CA ASN A 51 9.20 -2.72 2.19
C ASN A 51 9.56 -1.34 2.77
N ALA A 52 9.08 -1.04 3.97
CA ALA A 52 9.31 0.22 4.67
C ALA A 52 10.80 0.63 4.72
N GLY A 53 11.69 -0.34 4.93
CA GLY A 53 13.13 -0.11 5.01
C GLY A 53 13.83 0.14 3.67
N ASP A 54 13.19 -0.21 2.55
CA ASP A 54 13.76 -0.12 1.20
C ASP A 54 13.13 1.00 0.37
N LEU A 55 12.39 1.91 1.01
CA LEU A 55 11.70 3.01 0.31
C LEU A 55 12.70 4.02 -0.23
N ALA A 56 12.74 4.14 -1.56
CA ALA A 56 13.45 5.22 -2.22
C ALA A 56 12.68 6.56 -2.06
N PRO A 57 13.39 7.70 -2.00
CA PRO A 57 12.74 9.00 -1.97
C PRO A 57 11.93 9.23 -3.25
N LEU A 58 10.67 9.65 -3.08
CA LEU A 58 9.77 9.95 -4.19
C LEU A 58 10.06 11.33 -4.79
N ASP A 59 9.75 11.51 -6.08
CA ASP A 59 9.96 12.76 -6.79
C ASP A 59 8.84 13.76 -6.47
N ALA A 60 9.21 14.94 -5.97
CA ALA A 60 8.25 15.98 -5.61
C ALA A 60 7.41 16.49 -6.80
N GLN A 61 7.90 16.39 -8.03
CA GLN A 61 7.20 16.89 -9.22
C GLN A 61 6.22 15.90 -9.84
N GLN A 62 6.37 14.61 -9.53
CA GLN A 62 5.56 13.53 -10.09
C GLN A 62 4.37 13.21 -9.18
N ALA A 63 3.26 12.81 -9.80
CA ALA A 63 2.08 12.36 -9.06
C ALA A 63 2.28 10.89 -8.68
N HIS A 64 2.01 10.57 -7.42
CA HIS A 64 2.19 9.23 -6.87
C HIS A 64 0.88 8.69 -6.30
N ASP A 65 0.70 7.38 -6.46
CA ASP A 65 -0.31 6.58 -5.79
C ASP A 65 0.37 5.76 -4.69
N ILE A 66 -0.05 5.94 -3.44
CA ILE A 66 0.51 5.23 -2.28
C ILE A 66 -0.61 4.49 -1.59
N GLU A 67 -0.45 3.18 -1.47
CA GLU A 67 -1.35 2.31 -0.74
C GLU A 67 -0.59 1.52 0.33
N VAL A 68 -1.20 1.37 1.49
CA VAL A 68 -0.66 0.56 2.58
C VAL A 68 -1.17 -0.87 2.41
N VAL A 69 -0.27 -1.86 2.52
CA VAL A 69 -0.66 -3.26 2.57
C VAL A 69 -1.12 -3.56 4.00
N VAL A 70 -2.44 -3.64 4.19
CA VAL A 70 -3.05 -3.88 5.51
C VAL A 70 -2.97 -5.35 5.87
N ASP A 71 -3.32 -6.23 4.93
CA ASP A 71 -3.32 -7.67 5.19
C ASP A 71 -3.04 -8.48 3.92
N ARG A 72 -2.60 -9.72 4.12
CA ARG A 72 -2.38 -10.73 3.08
C ARG A 72 -3.05 -12.01 3.51
N LEU A 73 -4.19 -12.26 2.88
CA LEU A 73 -5.04 -13.40 3.20
C LEU A 73 -5.12 -14.37 2.02
N LYS A 74 -5.47 -15.60 2.37
CA LYS A 74 -5.82 -16.66 1.44
C LYS A 74 -7.27 -17.00 1.73
N ILE A 75 -8.12 -16.92 0.70
CA ILE A 75 -9.51 -17.40 0.79
C ILE A 75 -9.48 -18.92 0.94
#